data_AF-A0A357F0A7-F1
#
_entry.id   AF-A0A357F0A7-F1
#
_cell.length_a   1.000
_cell.length_b   1.000
_cell.length_c   1.000
_cell.angle_alpha   90.00
_cell.angle_beta   90.00
_cell.angle_gamma   90.00
#
_symmetry.space_group_name_H-M   'P 1'
#
loop_
_entity.id
_entity.type
_entity.pdbx_description
1 polymer ?
#
loop_
_entity_poly.entity_id
_entity_poly.type
_entity_poly.pdbx_seq_one_letter_code
_entity_poly.pdbx_strand_id
1 'polypeptide(L)'
;MAVHVGLLVVFLGGFLTSQIGSNGILPLAPGETSDLIYETVVNLDTTRQITMQLPFQVSCTDIQQKLIKKEESLSAGNTIDWITKFTITDETGTHEGFVQMNRPYDYRGYRFFQSSYTPIGRARSITIRANQSNGGTTELTIPRDGTETLPDGTKVRFMEFRGNFRIGAEDPNEDTSNYPNPGAVLQITQPGVGATPQTAYAFGPQMADIPAASKPVGGYTFQLADFEKVSQQHILSVQRDPGSTVVYVGFILLCITLVGVFFFSHRRVWAVIEDTGKGGLHILFAGNTNRNQTGFSEKFNAFTARFIGRK
;
A
#
# COMPACT_ATOMS: atom_id res chain seq x y z
N MET A 1 22.21 -10.68 -31.40
CA MET A 1 20.90 -10.13 -31.80
C MET A 1 19.85 -10.29 -30.71
N ALA A 2 19.45 -11.51 -30.32
CA ALA A 2 18.37 -11.71 -29.32
C ALA A 2 18.60 -11.03 -27.96
N VAL A 3 19.83 -11.04 -27.42
CA VAL A 3 20.17 -10.34 -26.16
C VAL A 3 19.96 -8.83 -26.27
N HIS A 4 20.27 -8.26 -27.44
CA HIS A 4 20.17 -6.82 -27.68
C HIS A 4 18.69 -6.39 -27.78
N VAL A 5 17.85 -7.26 -28.36
CA VAL A 5 16.39 -7.05 -28.38
C VAL A 5 15.83 -7.01 -26.96
N GLY A 6 16.20 -7.94 -26.08
CA GLY A 6 15.72 -7.94 -24.70
C GLY A 6 16.13 -6.69 -23.91
N LEU A 7 17.38 -6.26 -24.09
CA LEU A 7 17.90 -5.04 -23.47
C LEU A 7 17.19 -3.76 -23.98
N LEU A 8 16.92 -3.67 -25.29
CA LEU A 8 16.13 -2.57 -25.86
C LEU A 8 14.70 -2.54 -25.32
N VAL A 9 14.07 -3.70 -25.11
CA VAL A 9 12.73 -3.78 -24.50
C VAL A 9 12.73 -3.28 -23.06
N VAL A 10 13.76 -3.65 -22.27
CA VAL A 10 13.92 -3.13 -20.90
C VAL A 10 14.07 -1.60 -20.90
N PHE A 11 14.91 -1.05 -21.79
CA PHE A 11 15.07 0.40 -21.91
C PHE A 11 13.80 1.10 -22.38
N LEU A 12 13.05 0.51 -23.29
CA LEU A 12 11.74 1.04 -23.70
C LEU A 12 10.78 1.09 -22.52
N GLY A 13 10.72 0.03 -21.70
CA GLY A 13 9.92 0.02 -20.48
C GLY A 13 10.32 1.14 -19.51
N GLY A 14 11.61 1.27 -19.20
CA GLY A 14 12.11 2.35 -18.34
C GLY A 14 11.83 3.75 -18.91
N PHE A 15 11.93 3.92 -20.23
CA PHE A 15 11.57 5.16 -20.91
C PHE A 15 10.07 5.49 -20.76
N LEU A 16 9.18 4.51 -20.93
CA LEU A 16 7.73 4.69 -20.72
C LEU A 16 7.43 5.12 -19.28
N THR A 17 8.05 4.49 -18.28
CA THR A 17 7.93 4.89 -16.87
C THR A 17 8.44 6.30 -16.65
N SER A 18 9.57 6.68 -17.25
CA SER A 18 10.13 8.03 -17.10
C SER A 18 9.26 9.12 -17.73
N GLN A 19 8.56 8.84 -18.82
CA GLN A 19 7.75 9.84 -19.52
C GLN A 19 6.32 9.96 -19.00
N ILE A 20 5.73 8.84 -18.54
CA ILE A 20 4.29 8.75 -18.22
C ILE A 20 4.06 8.38 -16.75
N GLY A 21 5.10 7.92 -16.05
CA GLY A 21 5.00 7.58 -14.64
C GLY A 21 4.78 8.81 -13.77
N SER A 22 4.13 8.58 -12.62
CA SER A 22 3.86 9.61 -11.63
C SER A 22 3.98 9.02 -10.24
N ASN A 23 4.50 9.78 -9.29
CA ASN A 23 4.57 9.38 -7.89
C ASN A 23 4.10 10.53 -7.01
N GLY A 24 3.34 10.24 -5.96
CA GLY A 24 2.94 11.24 -4.99
C GLY A 24 2.45 10.61 -3.70
N ILE A 25 2.26 11.46 -2.69
CA ILE A 25 1.61 11.09 -1.44
C ILE A 25 0.13 11.45 -1.49
N LEU A 26 -0.69 10.60 -0.91
CA LEU A 26 -2.13 10.75 -0.73
C LEU A 26 -2.42 10.64 0.78
N PRO A 27 -2.45 11.77 1.49
CA PRO A 27 -2.92 11.82 2.87
C PRO A 27 -4.42 11.49 2.94
N LEU A 28 -4.83 10.61 3.84
CA LEU A 28 -6.23 10.18 4.01
C LEU A 28 -6.63 10.00 5.48
N ALA A 29 -7.56 10.83 5.95
CA ALA A 29 -8.27 10.62 7.22
C ALA A 29 -9.64 9.94 6.98
N PRO A 30 -10.15 9.08 7.88
CA PRO A 30 -11.49 8.50 7.68
C PRO A 30 -12.58 9.53 7.50
N GLY A 31 -13.45 9.29 6.52
CA GLY A 31 -14.48 10.21 6.05
C GLY A 31 -13.99 11.22 5.00
N GLU A 32 -12.68 11.35 4.80
CA GLU A 32 -12.10 12.24 3.79
C GLU A 32 -12.12 11.60 2.41
N THR A 33 -12.39 12.41 1.39
CA THR A 33 -12.34 12.01 -0.02
C THR A 33 -11.41 12.95 -0.76
N SER A 34 -10.49 12.38 -1.54
CA SER A 34 -9.54 13.14 -2.34
C SER A 34 -9.25 12.42 -3.66
N ASP A 35 -9.02 13.20 -4.70
CA ASP A 35 -8.46 12.77 -5.98
C ASP A 35 -7.08 13.41 -6.23
N LEU A 36 -6.49 14.06 -5.23
CA LEU A 36 -5.22 14.77 -5.37
C LEU A 36 -4.08 14.03 -4.68
N ILE A 37 -2.97 13.87 -5.41
CA ILE A 37 -1.70 13.42 -4.86
C ILE A 37 -0.67 14.54 -4.94
N TYR A 38 0.27 14.52 -4.02
CA TYR A 38 1.30 15.55 -3.90
C TYR A 38 2.70 14.96 -4.03
N GLU A 39 3.52 15.53 -4.90
CA GLU A 39 4.92 15.15 -5.05
C GLU A 39 5.82 16.27 -4.55
N THR A 40 6.75 15.95 -3.63
CA THR A 40 7.77 16.92 -3.20
C THR A 40 8.99 16.77 -4.08
N VAL A 41 9.24 17.74 -4.94
CA VAL A 41 10.42 17.80 -5.81
C VAL A 41 11.46 18.72 -5.17
N VAL A 42 12.60 18.13 -4.82
CA VAL A 42 13.76 18.85 -4.26
C VAL A 42 14.76 19.10 -5.38
N ASN A 43 14.97 20.37 -5.73
CA ASN A 43 16.07 20.83 -6.57
C ASN A 43 17.15 21.48 -5.70
N LEU A 44 18.36 21.62 -6.24
CA LEU A 44 19.52 22.22 -5.54
C LEU A 44 19.18 23.57 -4.87
N ASP A 45 18.31 24.38 -5.50
CA ASP A 45 17.98 25.72 -5.03
C ASP A 45 16.56 25.87 -4.47
N THR A 46 15.64 24.93 -4.73
CA THR A 46 14.23 25.05 -4.33
C THR A 46 13.56 23.71 -4.07
N THR A 47 12.72 23.65 -3.04
CA THR A 47 11.75 22.57 -2.83
C THR A 47 10.39 23.04 -3.34
N ARG A 48 9.76 22.28 -4.23
CA ARG A 48 8.42 22.57 -4.77
C ARG A 48 7.51 21.37 -4.58
N GLN A 49 6.28 21.62 -4.18
CA GLN A 49 5.23 20.61 -4.12
C GLN A 49 4.41 20.68 -5.41
N ILE A 50 4.36 19.58 -6.14
CA ILE A 50 3.57 19.43 -7.36
C ILE A 50 2.30 18.68 -6.97
N THR A 51 1.14 19.24 -7.32
CA THR A 51 -0.15 18.57 -7.14
C THR A 51 -0.56 17.92 -8.45
N MET A 52 -0.96 16.64 -8.38
CA MET A 52 -1.47 15.89 -9.53
C MET A 52 -2.84 15.33 -9.20
N GLN A 53 -3.73 15.29 -10.19
CA GLN A 53 -5.07 14.74 -10.04
C GLN A 53 -5.11 13.29 -10.55
N LEU A 54 -5.71 12.42 -9.75
CA LEU A 54 -6.02 11.04 -10.09
C LEU A 54 -7.26 10.99 -11.00
N PRO A 55 -7.35 10.00 -11.89
CA PRO A 55 -8.53 9.83 -12.75
C PRO A 55 -9.75 9.23 -12.01
N PHE A 56 -9.70 9.14 -10.69
CA PHE A 56 -10.72 8.55 -9.83
C PHE A 56 -10.64 9.18 -8.43
N GLN A 57 -11.72 9.12 -7.67
CA GLN A 57 -11.77 9.60 -6.29
C GLN A 57 -11.44 8.47 -5.32
N VAL A 58 -10.68 8.78 -4.26
CA VAL A 58 -10.36 7.86 -3.18
C VAL A 58 -10.99 8.38 -1.89
N SER A 59 -11.90 7.62 -1.30
CA SER A 59 -12.58 7.95 -0.05
C SER A 59 -12.13 7.01 1.06
N CYS A 60 -11.54 7.55 2.12
CA CYS A 60 -11.03 6.77 3.24
C CYS A 60 -12.18 6.34 4.15
N THR A 61 -12.37 5.04 4.31
CA THR A 61 -13.46 4.50 5.12
C THR A 61 -13.02 4.24 6.56
N ASP A 62 -11.78 3.77 6.77
CA ASP A 62 -11.28 3.39 8.08
C ASP A 62 -9.75 3.33 8.07
N ILE A 63 -9.12 3.64 9.20
CA ILE A 63 -7.70 3.43 9.43
C ILE A 63 -7.50 2.69 10.74
N GLN A 64 -6.54 1.78 10.76
CA GLN A 64 -6.19 0.99 11.93
C GLN A 64 -4.67 0.92 12.07
N GLN A 65 -4.20 0.95 13.32
CA GLN A 65 -2.79 0.80 13.64
C GLN A 65 -2.62 -0.32 14.67
N LYS A 66 -2.04 -1.45 14.26
CA LYS A 66 -1.78 -2.58 15.16
C LYS A 66 -0.45 -2.34 15.87
N LEU A 67 -0.51 -2.18 17.18
CA LEU A 67 0.67 -1.91 18.01
C LEU A 67 1.29 -3.20 18.55
N ILE A 68 2.60 -3.18 18.80
CA ILE A 68 3.32 -4.25 19.50
C ILE A 68 2.88 -4.26 20.96
N LYS A 69 2.90 -3.10 21.61
CA LYS A 69 2.39 -2.87 22.96
C LYS A 69 1.31 -1.81 22.91
N LYS A 70 0.12 -2.14 23.42
CA LYS A 70 -1.05 -1.26 23.35
C LYS A 70 -0.88 -0.01 24.21
N GLU A 71 -0.10 -0.10 25.27
CA GLU A 71 0.10 0.94 26.27
C GLU A 71 1.10 2.00 25.79
N GLU A 72 2.02 1.63 24.89
CA GLU A 72 3.02 2.53 24.32
C GLU A 72 2.45 3.44 23.21
N SER A 73 3.30 4.28 22.63
CA SER A 73 2.94 5.31 21.67
C SER A 73 2.60 4.77 20.28
N LEU A 74 2.05 5.64 19.42
CA LEU A 74 1.85 5.33 17.99
C LEU A 74 3.16 5.32 17.17
N SER A 75 4.34 5.28 17.79
CA SER A 75 5.61 5.32 17.06
C SER A 75 5.71 4.18 16.03
N ALA A 76 6.40 4.45 14.92
CA ALA A 76 6.68 3.43 13.91
C ALA A 76 7.37 2.18 14.51
N GLY A 77 8.26 2.36 15.50
CA GLY A 77 8.93 1.26 16.19
C GLY A 77 8.01 0.39 17.07
N ASN A 78 6.87 0.94 17.54
CA ASN A 78 5.85 0.20 18.27
C ASN A 78 4.70 -0.28 17.36
N THR A 79 4.83 -0.19 16.03
CA THR A 79 3.76 -0.54 15.09
C THR A 79 4.09 -1.82 14.33
N ILE A 80 3.17 -2.80 14.39
CA ILE A 80 3.21 -4.04 13.62
C ILE A 80 2.67 -3.80 12.21
N ASP A 81 1.56 -3.08 12.10
CA ASP A 81 0.84 -2.91 10.84
C ASP A 81 0.03 -1.61 10.84
N TRP A 82 0.01 -0.94 9.70
CA TRP A 82 -0.91 0.15 9.41
C TRP A 82 -1.85 -0.32 8.32
N ILE A 83 -3.15 -0.29 8.58
CA ILE A 83 -4.17 -0.71 7.64
C ILE A 83 -4.99 0.51 7.26
N THR A 84 -5.07 0.80 5.97
CA THR A 84 -5.89 1.87 5.40
C THR A 84 -6.95 1.24 4.51
N LYS A 85 -8.22 1.40 4.85
CA LYS A 85 -9.35 0.96 4.03
C LYS A 85 -9.96 2.16 3.33
N PHE A 86 -10.26 1.99 2.05
CA PHE A 86 -10.80 3.06 1.23
C PHE A 86 -11.72 2.49 0.14
N THR A 87 -12.53 3.36 -0.42
CA THR A 87 -13.27 3.10 -1.65
C THR A 87 -12.71 3.96 -2.76
N ILE A 88 -12.60 3.39 -3.95
CA ILE A 88 -12.28 4.12 -5.18
C ILE A 88 -13.58 4.26 -5.98
N THR A 89 -13.92 5.48 -6.36
CA THR A 89 -15.09 5.75 -7.20
C THR A 89 -14.63 6.37 -8.53
N ASP A 90 -15.04 5.75 -9.63
CA ASP A 90 -14.76 6.17 -10.99
C ASP A 90 -15.94 5.90 -11.93
N GLU A 91 -15.74 6.03 -13.25
CA GLU A 91 -16.78 5.81 -14.25
C GLU A 91 -17.34 4.37 -14.29
N THR A 92 -16.63 3.40 -13.71
CA THR A 92 -17.01 1.98 -13.69
C THR A 92 -17.77 1.59 -12.42
N GLY A 93 -17.83 2.48 -11.43
CA GLY A 93 -18.54 2.28 -10.17
C GLY A 93 -17.66 2.49 -8.94
N THR A 94 -18.08 1.93 -7.81
CA THR A 94 -17.37 2.00 -6.53
C THR A 94 -16.69 0.66 -6.24
N HIS A 95 -15.40 0.72 -5.89
CA HIS A 95 -14.53 -0.43 -5.65
C HIS A 95 -13.92 -0.32 -4.27
N GLU A 96 -14.10 -1.34 -3.43
CA GLU A 96 -13.45 -1.41 -2.13
C GLU A 96 -11.99 -1.83 -2.26
N GLY A 97 -11.12 -1.18 -1.52
CA GLY A 97 -9.69 -1.47 -1.47
C GLY A 97 -9.13 -1.29 -0.08
N PHE A 98 -7.99 -1.93 0.17
CA PHE A 98 -7.22 -1.66 1.37
C PHE A 98 -5.73 -1.85 1.11
N VAL A 99 -4.93 -1.10 1.86
CA VAL A 99 -3.47 -1.19 1.87
C VAL A 99 -3.03 -1.50 3.29
N GLN A 100 -2.02 -2.36 3.42
CA GLN A 100 -1.35 -2.63 4.69
C GLN A 100 0.15 -2.83 4.48
N MET A 101 0.94 -2.93 5.55
CA MET A 101 2.39 -3.15 5.40
C MET A 101 2.66 -4.41 4.56
N ASN A 102 3.58 -4.29 3.60
CA ASN A 102 3.95 -5.36 2.65
C ASN A 102 2.82 -5.90 1.76
N ARG A 103 1.66 -5.23 1.71
CA ARG A 103 0.55 -5.60 0.83
C ARG A 103 0.04 -4.34 0.11
N PRO A 104 0.66 -3.98 -1.03
CA PRO A 104 0.17 -2.89 -1.84
C PRO A 104 -1.18 -3.23 -2.47
N TYR A 105 -1.90 -2.19 -2.89
CA TYR A 105 -3.14 -2.30 -3.65
C TYR A 105 -2.93 -1.75 -5.05
N ASP A 106 -3.35 -2.48 -6.08
CA ASP A 106 -3.20 -2.11 -7.49
C ASP A 106 -4.57 -1.79 -8.09
N TYR A 107 -4.69 -0.63 -8.74
CA TYR A 107 -5.91 -0.20 -9.41
C TYR A 107 -5.63 0.70 -10.62
N ARG A 108 -6.12 0.31 -11.80
CA ARG A 108 -5.96 1.07 -13.08
C ARG A 108 -4.52 1.53 -13.38
N GLY A 109 -3.53 0.70 -13.04
CA GLY A 109 -2.11 1.00 -13.24
C GLY A 109 -1.48 1.92 -12.17
N TYR A 110 -2.23 2.27 -11.13
CA TYR A 110 -1.74 2.92 -9.93
C TYR A 110 -1.56 1.88 -8.83
N ARG A 111 -0.46 1.99 -8.10
CA ARG A 111 -0.11 1.16 -6.95
C ARG A 111 -0.07 2.02 -5.70
N PHE A 112 -0.80 1.61 -4.68
CA PHE A 112 -0.90 2.26 -3.38
C PHE A 112 -0.05 1.50 -2.36
N PHE A 113 0.79 2.24 -1.66
CA PHE A 113 1.64 1.72 -0.58
C PHE A 113 1.38 2.51 0.69
N GLN A 114 1.50 1.86 1.84
CA GLN A 114 1.60 2.59 3.10
C GLN A 114 2.95 3.31 3.14
N SER A 115 2.94 4.63 3.35
CA SER A 115 4.18 5.42 3.42
C SER A 115 4.47 5.94 4.83
N SER A 116 3.48 6.56 5.48
CA SER A 116 3.65 7.18 6.79
C SER A 116 2.28 7.43 7.45
N TYR A 117 2.25 8.21 8.53
CA TYR A 117 1.07 8.67 9.25
C TYR A 117 1.30 10.04 9.88
N THR A 118 0.23 10.73 10.24
CA THR A 118 0.28 11.97 11.03
C THR A 118 0.31 11.64 12.52
N PRO A 119 1.29 12.10 13.32
CA PRO A 119 1.46 11.72 14.73
C PRO A 119 0.47 12.40 15.69
N ILE A 120 -0.78 12.57 15.26
CA ILE A 120 -1.87 13.07 16.08
C ILE A 120 -2.72 11.89 16.53
N GLY A 121 -2.83 11.71 17.85
CA GLY A 121 -3.51 10.59 18.49
C GLY A 121 -5.03 10.73 18.43
N ARG A 122 -5.69 9.75 17.80
CA ARG A 122 -7.14 9.58 17.72
C ARG A 122 -7.55 8.21 18.24
N ALA A 123 -8.85 7.98 18.34
CA ALA A 123 -9.40 6.66 18.66
C ALA A 123 -10.20 6.11 17.48
N ARG A 124 -10.00 4.83 17.16
CA ARG A 124 -10.84 4.08 16.21
C ARG A 124 -12.13 3.60 16.87
N SER A 125 -12.07 3.31 18.16
CA SER A 125 -13.22 3.06 19.04
C SER A 125 -12.90 3.50 20.45
N ILE A 126 -13.94 3.82 21.22
CA ILE A 126 -13.83 4.15 22.64
C ILE A 126 -14.69 3.19 23.46
N THR A 127 -14.24 2.86 24.66
CA THR A 127 -15.03 2.18 25.68
C THR A 127 -15.28 3.17 26.80
N ILE A 128 -16.55 3.43 27.08
CA ILE A 128 -17.00 4.38 28.10
C ILE A 128 -17.77 3.66 29.20
N ARG A 129 -17.59 4.12 30.44
CA ARG A 129 -18.47 3.78 31.56
C ARG A 129 -19.43 4.92 31.79
N ALA A 130 -20.72 4.63 31.64
CA ALA A 130 -21.82 5.52 31.97
C ALA A 130 -22.30 5.19 33.39
N ASN A 131 -22.04 6.10 34.32
CA ASN A 131 -22.48 5.99 35.71
C ASN A 131 -23.77 6.78 35.87
N GLN A 132 -24.86 6.09 36.14
CA GLN A 132 -26.16 6.67 36.40
C GLN A 132 -26.19 7.29 37.79
N SER A 133 -26.93 8.39 37.92
CA SER A 133 -27.05 9.13 39.19
C SER A 133 -27.69 8.32 40.33
N ASN A 134 -28.37 7.21 40.01
CA ASN A 134 -28.99 6.28 40.97
C ASN A 134 -28.08 5.09 41.35
N GLY A 135 -26.83 5.06 40.88
CA GLY A 135 -25.83 4.03 41.21
C GLY A 135 -25.66 2.89 40.21
N GLY A 136 -26.41 2.86 39.10
CA GLY A 136 -26.19 1.89 38.02
C GLY A 136 -25.00 2.26 37.13
N THR A 137 -24.13 1.31 36.78
CA THR A 137 -23.03 1.53 35.82
C THR A 137 -23.22 0.64 34.60
N THR A 138 -23.11 1.22 33.41
CA THR A 138 -23.13 0.48 32.13
C THR A 138 -21.86 0.80 31.34
N GLU A 139 -21.20 -0.22 30.80
CA GLU A 139 -20.04 -0.05 29.92
C GLU A 139 -20.47 -0.25 28.46
N LEU A 140 -20.02 0.63 27.57
CA LEU A 140 -20.36 0.62 26.15
C LEU A 140 -19.10 0.84 25.32
N THR A 141 -18.92 0.07 24.25
CA THR A 141 -17.87 0.31 23.25
C THR A 141 -18.50 0.90 22.00
N ILE A 142 -18.07 2.09 21.61
CA ILE A 142 -18.61 2.86 20.49
C ILE A 142 -17.51 3.01 19.43
N PRO A 143 -17.71 2.52 18.18
CA PRO A 143 -16.78 2.77 17.10
C PRO A 143 -16.81 4.25 16.69
N ARG A 144 -15.75 4.73 16.03
CA ARG A 144 -15.69 6.09 15.46
C ARG A 144 -16.95 6.40 14.65
N ASP A 145 -17.48 7.60 14.85
CA ASP A 145 -18.73 8.10 14.26
C ASP A 145 -19.98 7.27 14.59
N GLY A 146 -19.85 6.25 15.44
CA GLY A 146 -20.89 5.33 15.87
C GLY A 146 -21.79 5.91 16.95
N THR A 147 -22.90 5.20 17.18
CA THR A 147 -23.86 5.52 18.24
C THR A 147 -24.31 4.24 18.92
N GLU A 148 -24.28 4.23 20.24
CA GLU A 148 -24.80 3.13 21.06
C GLU A 148 -25.96 3.63 21.93
N THR A 149 -26.75 2.69 22.47
CA THR A 149 -27.93 3.01 23.29
C THR A 149 -27.77 2.45 24.69
N LEU A 150 -28.03 3.29 25.70
CA LEU A 150 -28.05 2.93 27.11
C LEU A 150 -29.36 2.19 27.47
N PRO A 151 -29.42 1.47 28.62
CA PRO A 151 -30.59 0.68 29.02
C PRO A 151 -31.89 1.48 29.17
N ASP A 152 -31.79 2.78 29.44
CA ASP A 152 -32.93 3.68 29.58
C ASP A 152 -33.46 4.20 28.22
N GLY A 153 -32.80 3.86 27.10
CA GLY A 153 -33.10 4.35 25.76
C GLY A 153 -32.32 5.59 25.34
N THR A 154 -31.43 6.11 26.19
CA THR A 154 -30.57 7.26 25.86
C THR A 154 -29.52 6.86 24.83
N LYS A 155 -29.42 7.63 23.73
CA LYS A 155 -28.42 7.41 22.69
C LYS A 155 -27.13 8.18 23.00
N VAL A 156 -26.00 7.52 22.82
CA VAL A 156 -24.66 8.07 23.01
C VAL A 156 -23.90 7.96 21.69
N ARG A 157 -23.64 9.10 21.06
CA ARG A 157 -22.86 9.20 19.82
C ARG A 157 -21.44 9.63 20.11
N PHE A 158 -20.47 8.91 19.55
CA PHE A 158 -19.06 9.28 19.62
C PHE A 158 -18.76 10.35 18.56
N MET A 159 -18.46 11.58 18.99
CA MET A 159 -18.29 12.73 18.10
C MET A 159 -16.82 13.02 17.79
N GLU A 160 -15.97 13.05 18.81
CA GLU A 160 -14.58 13.48 18.65
C GLU A 160 -13.69 12.83 19.72
N PHE A 161 -12.44 12.54 19.38
CA PHE A 161 -11.42 12.12 20.33
C PHE A 161 -10.15 12.93 20.16
N ARG A 162 -9.54 13.35 21.26
CA ARG A 162 -8.23 14.01 21.28
C ARG A 162 -7.28 13.25 22.18
N GLY A 163 -6.09 12.93 21.67
CA GLY A 163 -5.02 12.32 22.47
C GLY A 163 -4.43 13.28 23.52
N ASN A 164 -4.56 14.58 23.29
CA ASN A 164 -4.22 15.63 24.26
C ASN A 164 -5.36 16.65 24.37
N PHE A 165 -6.43 16.28 25.07
CA PHE A 165 -7.59 17.13 25.21
C PHE A 165 -7.25 18.41 25.98
N ARG A 166 -7.58 19.56 25.38
CA ARG A 166 -7.57 20.87 26.02
C ARG A 166 -8.85 21.58 25.63
N ILE A 167 -9.40 22.39 26.55
CA ILE A 167 -10.56 23.23 26.24
C ILE A 167 -10.11 24.28 25.23
N GLY A 168 -10.75 24.32 24.06
CA GLY A 168 -10.43 25.24 22.97
C GLY A 168 -10.03 24.55 21.68
N ALA A 169 -9.34 25.28 20.81
CA ALA A 169 -8.80 24.76 19.57
C ALA A 169 -7.60 23.84 19.85
N GLU A 170 -7.50 22.75 19.09
CA GLU A 170 -6.33 21.87 19.10
C GLU A 170 -5.22 22.49 18.25
N ASP A 171 -3.96 22.34 18.65
CA ASP A 171 -2.82 22.68 17.79
C ASP A 171 -2.58 21.53 16.80
N PRO A 172 -2.81 21.72 15.49
CA PRO A 172 -2.62 20.65 14.51
C PRO A 172 -1.14 20.27 14.29
N ASN A 173 -0.19 20.95 14.93
CA ASN A 173 1.24 20.63 14.85
C ASN A 173 1.77 19.92 16.10
N GLU A 174 0.95 19.74 17.15
CA GLU A 174 1.36 19.05 18.37
C GLU A 174 1.40 17.53 18.14
N ASP A 175 2.55 16.91 18.44
CA ASP A 175 2.66 15.46 18.49
C ASP A 175 1.91 14.93 19.72
N THR A 176 0.82 14.21 19.47
CA THR A 176 -0.03 13.61 20.50
C THR A 176 -0.04 12.08 20.43
N SER A 177 0.95 11.49 19.76
CA SER A 177 1.11 10.04 19.59
C SER A 177 1.27 9.26 20.90
N ASN A 178 1.63 9.95 21.99
CA ASN A 178 1.77 9.40 23.34
C ASN A 178 0.49 9.47 24.18
N TYR A 179 -0.59 10.11 23.69
CA TYR A 179 -1.85 10.30 24.42
C TYR A 179 -1.66 10.90 25.83
N PRO A 180 -1.05 12.08 25.98
CA PRO A 180 -0.79 12.67 27.29
C PRO A 180 -2.07 13.01 28.08
N ASN A 181 -3.18 13.28 27.38
CA ASN A 181 -4.48 13.52 28.01
C ASN A 181 -5.63 13.06 27.10
N PRO A 182 -5.96 11.76 27.07
CA PRO A 182 -7.00 11.25 26.19
C PRO A 182 -8.38 11.69 26.68
N GLY A 183 -9.17 12.27 25.77
CA GLY A 183 -10.55 12.68 26.05
C GLY A 183 -11.45 12.52 24.84
N ALA A 184 -12.70 12.12 25.09
CA ALA A 184 -13.73 11.96 24.08
C ALA A 184 -14.87 12.96 24.29
N VAL A 185 -15.40 13.49 23.19
CA VAL A 185 -16.63 14.29 23.16
C VAL A 185 -17.76 13.39 22.71
N LEU A 186 -18.83 13.38 23.50
CA LEU A 186 -20.02 12.57 23.27
C LEU A 186 -21.21 13.48 23.03
N GLN A 187 -22.12 13.04 22.16
CA GLN A 187 -23.44 13.64 22.01
C GLN A 187 -24.48 12.69 22.60
N ILE A 188 -25.19 13.18 23.61
CA ILE A 188 -26.20 12.45 24.38
C ILE A 188 -27.58 12.89 23.93
N THR A 189 -28.44 11.95 23.56
CA THR A 189 -29.83 12.24 23.17
C THR A 189 -30.77 11.34 23.97
N GLN A 190 -31.52 11.94 24.90
CA GLN A 190 -32.49 11.22 25.73
C GLN A 190 -33.68 10.72 24.90
N PRO A 191 -34.34 9.62 25.31
CA PRO A 191 -35.53 9.13 24.65
C PRO A 191 -36.70 10.09 24.89
N GLY A 192 -37.34 10.55 23.82
CA GLY A 192 -38.49 11.44 23.90
C GLY A 192 -38.62 12.34 22.67
N VAL A 193 -39.87 12.64 22.28
CA VAL A 193 -40.16 13.54 21.16
C VAL A 193 -39.70 14.95 21.54
N GLY A 194 -38.75 15.51 20.78
CA GLY A 194 -38.21 16.85 21.01
C GLY A 194 -37.00 16.93 21.94
N ALA A 195 -36.39 15.80 22.33
CA ALA A 195 -35.16 15.81 23.11
C ALA A 195 -34.01 16.48 22.34
N THR A 196 -33.43 17.52 22.94
CA THR A 196 -32.28 18.24 22.36
C THR A 196 -30.97 17.51 22.65
N PRO A 197 -30.08 17.30 21.66
CA PRO A 197 -28.78 16.70 21.92
C PRO A 197 -27.95 17.53 22.91
N GLN A 198 -27.31 16.88 23.88
CA GLN A 198 -26.44 17.50 24.87
C GLN A 198 -25.01 16.98 24.71
N THR A 199 -24.02 17.87 24.86
CA THR A 199 -22.60 17.47 24.85
C THR A 199 -22.17 16.97 26.22
N ALA A 200 -21.53 15.81 26.26
CA ALA A 200 -20.83 15.28 27.42
C ALA A 200 -19.36 15.03 27.07
N TYR A 201 -18.52 14.96 28.11
CA TYR A 201 -17.10 14.67 27.96
C TYR A 201 -16.75 13.43 28.76
N ALA A 202 -15.94 12.56 28.18
CA ALA A 202 -15.42 11.36 28.84
C ALA A 202 -13.90 11.43 28.88
N PHE A 203 -13.33 11.39 30.08
CA PHE A 203 -11.90 11.44 30.31
C PHE A 203 -11.40 10.19 31.02
N GLY A 204 -10.10 9.93 30.89
CA GLY A 204 -9.43 8.93 31.71
C GLY A 204 -9.50 9.27 33.22
N PRO A 205 -9.14 8.32 34.09
CA PRO A 205 -9.27 8.49 35.55
C PRO A 205 -8.59 9.74 36.11
N GLN A 206 -7.48 10.17 35.50
CA GLN A 206 -6.70 11.35 35.94
C GLN A 206 -7.46 12.67 35.80
N MET A 207 -8.46 12.75 34.92
CA MET A 207 -9.28 13.94 34.69
C MET A 207 -10.76 13.69 34.95
N ALA A 208 -11.11 12.63 35.68
CA ALA A 208 -12.50 12.30 35.99
C ALA A 208 -13.19 13.37 36.86
N ASP A 209 -12.43 14.08 37.69
CA ASP A 209 -12.97 15.05 38.66
C ASP A 209 -13.16 16.46 38.11
N ILE A 210 -12.75 16.74 36.87
CA ILE A 210 -12.90 18.09 36.31
C ILE A 210 -14.39 18.43 36.15
N PRO A 211 -14.81 19.71 36.36
CA PRO A 211 -16.23 20.07 36.32
C PRO A 211 -16.96 19.68 35.02
N ALA A 212 -16.25 19.66 33.89
CA ALA A 212 -16.80 19.26 32.60
C ALA A 212 -17.11 17.75 32.49
N ALA A 213 -16.38 16.90 33.22
CA ALA A 213 -16.54 15.44 33.24
C ALA A 213 -17.54 14.99 34.33
N SER A 214 -17.49 15.66 35.48
CA SER A 214 -18.34 15.36 36.64
C SER A 214 -19.78 15.85 36.50
N LYS A 215 -20.08 16.65 35.46
CA LYS A 215 -21.44 17.17 35.21
C LYS A 215 -22.32 16.05 34.65
N PRO A 216 -23.42 15.68 35.34
CA PRO A 216 -24.35 14.69 34.79
C PRO A 216 -25.06 15.26 33.56
N VAL A 217 -25.08 14.47 32.49
CA VAL A 217 -25.77 14.76 31.22
C VAL A 217 -26.73 13.61 30.94
N GLY A 218 -28.01 13.92 30.77
CA GLY A 218 -29.05 12.90 30.63
C GLY A 218 -29.19 11.94 31.84
N GLY A 219 -28.72 12.33 33.03
CA GLY A 219 -28.73 11.48 34.23
C GLY A 219 -27.48 10.60 34.42
N TYR A 220 -26.52 10.69 33.51
CA TYR A 220 -25.27 9.92 33.52
C TYR A 220 -24.03 10.82 33.61
N THR A 221 -22.98 10.33 34.28
CA THR A 221 -21.61 10.81 34.09
C THR A 221 -20.83 9.80 33.27
N PHE A 222 -19.91 10.27 32.44
CA PHE A 222 -19.19 9.43 31.48
C PHE A 222 -17.70 9.42 31.80
N GLN A 223 -17.14 8.22 31.90
CA GLN A 223 -15.71 8.01 32.10
C GLN A 223 -15.14 7.22 30.92
N LEU A 224 -13.99 7.64 30.39
CA LEU A 224 -13.27 6.89 29.37
C LEU A 224 -12.54 5.73 30.04
N ALA A 225 -12.92 4.50 29.70
CA ALA A 225 -12.35 3.28 30.28
C ALA A 225 -11.21 2.70 29.43
N ASP A 226 -11.40 2.65 28.11
CA ASP A 226 -10.42 2.14 27.15
C ASP A 226 -10.64 2.77 25.76
N PHE A 227 -9.68 2.64 24.84
CA PHE A 227 -9.83 3.08 23.46
C PHE A 227 -8.81 2.40 22.51
N GLU A 228 -9.24 2.17 21.27
CA GLU A 228 -8.33 1.67 20.22
C GLU A 228 -7.53 2.84 19.63
N LYS A 229 -6.25 2.92 20.02
CA LYS A 229 -5.29 3.93 19.54
C LYS A 229 -5.11 3.89 18.03
N VAL A 230 -5.14 5.04 17.38
CA VAL A 230 -4.81 5.18 15.96
C VAL A 230 -4.38 6.62 15.65
N SER A 231 -3.61 6.80 14.58
CA SER A 231 -3.29 8.14 14.07
C SER A 231 -4.51 8.85 13.49
N GLN A 232 -4.43 10.17 13.31
CA GLN A 232 -5.48 10.94 12.65
C GLN A 232 -5.61 10.58 11.17
N GLN A 233 -4.48 10.38 10.50
CA GLN A 233 -4.38 10.26 9.07
C GLN A 233 -3.25 9.32 8.70
N HIS A 234 -3.52 8.45 7.72
CA HIS A 234 -2.48 7.67 7.06
C HIS A 234 -2.03 8.39 5.80
N ILE A 235 -0.75 8.25 5.46
CA ILE A 235 -0.16 8.81 4.25
C ILE A 235 0.17 7.64 3.33
N LEU A 236 -0.54 7.55 2.20
CA LEU A 236 -0.26 6.54 1.18
C LEU A 236 0.71 7.11 0.14
N SER A 237 1.63 6.29 -0.37
CA SER A 237 2.37 6.59 -1.59
C SER A 237 1.61 5.97 -2.76
N VAL A 238 1.32 6.78 -3.77
CA VAL A 238 0.60 6.39 -4.98
C VAL A 238 1.55 6.51 -6.16
N GLN A 239 1.80 5.39 -6.83
CA GLN A 239 2.76 5.29 -7.92
C GLN A 239 2.09 4.75 -9.18
N ARG A 240 2.27 5.42 -10.30
CA ARG A 240 1.86 4.93 -11.62
C ARG A 240 3.11 4.52 -12.37
N ASP A 241 3.23 3.22 -12.69
CA ASP A 241 4.37 2.67 -13.44
C ASP A 241 3.87 1.86 -14.66
N PRO A 242 3.59 2.53 -15.80
CA PRO A 242 3.10 1.88 -17.00
C PRO A 242 4.16 1.02 -17.69
N GLY A 243 5.46 1.31 -17.48
CA GLY A 243 6.56 0.60 -18.11
C GLY A 243 6.93 -0.70 -17.42
N SER A 244 6.54 -0.89 -16.15
CA SER A 244 6.82 -2.09 -15.36
C SER A 244 6.58 -3.41 -16.10
N THR A 245 5.42 -3.55 -16.77
CA THR A 245 5.07 -4.76 -17.51
C THR A 245 6.03 -5.00 -18.69
N VAL A 246 6.38 -3.95 -19.42
CA VAL A 246 7.33 -4.02 -20.56
C VAL A 246 8.72 -4.41 -20.07
N VAL A 247 9.17 -3.86 -18.95
CA VAL A 247 10.42 -4.22 -18.31
C VAL A 247 10.45 -5.71 -17.95
N TYR A 248 9.40 -6.24 -17.32
CA TYR A 248 9.32 -7.66 -16.99
C TYR A 248 9.35 -8.57 -18.22
N VAL A 249 8.66 -8.21 -19.30
CA VAL A 249 8.74 -8.93 -20.59
C VAL A 249 10.19 -8.94 -21.12
N GLY A 250 10.88 -7.80 -21.05
CA GLY A 250 12.28 -7.68 -21.42
C GLY A 250 13.19 -8.62 -20.60
N PHE A 251 13.00 -8.66 -19.28
CA PHE A 251 13.74 -9.57 -18.40
C PHE A 251 13.48 -11.05 -18.72
N ILE A 252 12.22 -11.43 -18.96
CA ILE A 252 11.87 -12.81 -19.36
C ILE A 252 12.58 -13.17 -20.67
N LEU A 253 12.57 -12.26 -21.66
CA LEU A 253 13.24 -12.49 -22.93
C LEU A 253 14.77 -12.63 -22.75
N LEU A 254 15.38 -11.83 -21.88
CA LEU A 254 16.79 -11.94 -21.54
C LEU A 254 17.12 -13.28 -20.89
N CYS A 255 16.32 -13.74 -19.92
CA CYS A 255 16.47 -15.04 -19.29
C CYS A 255 16.38 -16.18 -20.31
N ILE A 256 15.34 -16.19 -21.16
CA ILE A 256 15.16 -17.19 -22.22
C ILE A 256 16.34 -17.18 -23.19
N THR A 257 16.80 -15.99 -23.59
CA THR A 257 17.93 -15.86 -24.52
C THR A 257 19.22 -16.38 -23.89
N LEU A 258 19.48 -16.06 -22.62
CA LEU A 258 20.64 -16.54 -21.90
C LEU A 258 20.65 -18.07 -21.84
N VAL A 259 19.51 -18.68 -21.45
CA VAL A 259 19.32 -20.13 -21.48
C VAL A 259 19.57 -20.66 -22.91
N GLY A 260 18.95 -20.08 -23.93
CA GLY A 260 19.12 -20.49 -25.32
C GLY A 260 20.59 -20.49 -25.78
N VAL A 261 21.39 -19.50 -25.40
CA VAL A 261 22.83 -19.45 -25.71
C VAL A 261 23.60 -20.61 -25.07
N PHE A 262 23.17 -21.12 -23.92
CA PHE A 262 23.79 -22.29 -23.30
C PHE A 262 23.40 -23.61 -23.96
N PHE A 263 22.16 -23.76 -24.41
CA PHE A 263 21.67 -25.03 -24.97
C PHE A 263 21.90 -25.16 -26.48
N PHE A 264 21.96 -24.07 -27.23
CA PHE A 264 22.16 -24.11 -28.68
C PHE A 264 23.62 -23.83 -29.05
N SER A 265 24.26 -24.83 -29.64
CA SER A 265 25.59 -24.69 -30.25
C SER A 265 25.45 -24.46 -31.76
N HIS A 266 26.07 -23.40 -32.25
CA HIS A 266 26.14 -23.14 -33.69
C HIS A 266 27.12 -24.12 -34.32
N ARG A 267 26.59 -25.00 -35.18
CA ARG A 267 27.36 -25.94 -36.00
C ARG A 267 27.38 -25.42 -37.43
N ARG A 268 28.56 -25.36 -38.02
CA ARG A 268 28.75 -25.05 -39.44
C ARG A 268 29.45 -26.24 -40.08
N VAL A 269 28.92 -26.69 -41.20
CA VAL A 269 29.50 -27.75 -42.02
C VAL A 269 29.65 -27.19 -43.42
N TRP A 270 30.82 -27.38 -44.00
CA TRP A 270 31.17 -27.03 -45.36
C TRP A 270 31.51 -28.30 -46.13
N ALA A 271 31.16 -28.34 -47.41
CA ALA A 271 31.56 -29.38 -48.34
C ALA A 271 32.15 -28.71 -49.57
N VAL A 272 33.38 -29.08 -49.94
CA VAL A 272 34.04 -28.62 -51.16
C VAL A 272 34.11 -29.82 -52.11
N ILE A 273 33.70 -29.62 -53.36
CA ILE A 273 33.66 -30.65 -54.38
C ILE A 273 34.67 -30.26 -55.46
N GLU A 274 35.67 -31.11 -55.69
CA GLU A 274 36.72 -30.91 -56.67
C GLU A 274 36.68 -32.04 -57.70
N ASP A 275 36.72 -31.70 -58.99
CA ASP A 275 36.84 -32.67 -60.08
C ASP A 275 38.31 -33.07 -60.23
N THR A 276 38.61 -34.37 -60.17
CA THR A 276 39.98 -34.88 -60.25
C THR A 276 40.45 -35.15 -61.69
N GLY A 277 39.74 -34.67 -62.71
CA GLY A 277 40.21 -34.64 -64.11
C GLY A 277 40.29 -36.00 -64.81
N LYS A 278 40.02 -37.11 -64.11
CA LYS A 278 39.93 -38.48 -64.64
C LYS A 278 38.55 -39.12 -64.36
N GLY A 279 37.49 -38.32 -64.38
CA GLY A 279 36.12 -38.78 -64.08
C GLY A 279 35.87 -39.13 -62.61
N GLY A 280 36.78 -38.72 -61.71
CA GLY A 280 36.65 -38.89 -60.27
C GLY A 280 36.18 -37.61 -59.60
N LEU A 281 35.32 -37.73 -58.60
CA LEU A 281 34.84 -36.63 -57.76
C LEU A 281 35.50 -36.72 -56.38
N HIS A 282 36.19 -35.67 -55.95
CA HIS A 282 36.75 -35.58 -54.60
C HIS A 282 35.90 -34.63 -53.75
N ILE A 283 35.36 -35.11 -52.63
CA ILE A 283 34.53 -34.30 -51.73
C ILE A 283 35.25 -34.14 -50.39
N LEU A 284 35.59 -32.91 -50.03
CA LEU A 284 36.16 -32.54 -48.74
C LEU A 284 35.07 -31.99 -47.82
N PHE A 285 34.82 -32.64 -46.69
CA PHE A 285 33.94 -32.13 -45.64
C PHE A 285 34.76 -31.46 -44.53
N ALA A 286 34.39 -30.24 -44.14
CA ALA A 286 34.93 -29.54 -42.98
C ALA A 286 33.80 -29.10 -42.06
N GLY A 287 34.04 -29.09 -40.75
CA GLY A 287 33.03 -28.70 -39.77
C GLY A 287 33.63 -27.89 -38.64
N ASN A 288 32.87 -26.92 -38.13
CA ASN A 288 33.23 -26.19 -36.92
C ASN A 288 32.00 -26.02 -36.04
N THR A 289 32.21 -26.08 -34.73
CA THR A 289 31.17 -25.85 -33.73
C THR A 289 31.68 -24.88 -32.68
N ASN A 290 30.83 -23.94 -32.25
CA ASN A 290 31.24 -22.96 -31.23
C ASN A 290 31.36 -23.58 -29.82
N ARG A 291 30.73 -24.73 -29.57
CA ARG A 291 30.68 -25.46 -28.29
C ARG A 291 30.55 -26.97 -28.54
N ASN A 292 30.86 -27.77 -27.52
CA ASN A 292 30.76 -29.24 -27.55
C ASN A 292 31.47 -29.86 -28.78
N GLN A 293 32.76 -29.54 -28.95
CA GLN A 293 33.57 -30.02 -30.09
C GLN A 293 33.65 -31.54 -30.15
N THR A 294 33.79 -32.22 -29.00
CA THR A 294 33.86 -33.68 -28.91
C THR A 294 32.58 -34.35 -29.44
N GLY A 295 31.41 -33.95 -28.92
CA GLY A 295 30.13 -34.52 -29.37
C GLY A 295 29.73 -34.11 -30.80
N PHE A 296 30.28 -33.00 -31.31
CA PHE A 296 30.16 -32.66 -32.73
C PHE A 296 31.07 -33.55 -33.59
N SER A 297 32.32 -33.77 -33.20
CA SER A 297 33.29 -34.60 -33.92
C SER A 297 32.78 -36.03 -34.13
N GLU A 298 32.22 -36.66 -33.08
CA GLU A 298 31.60 -37.99 -33.19
C GLU A 298 30.47 -38.02 -34.22
N LYS A 299 29.53 -37.07 -34.13
CA LYS A 299 28.40 -36.97 -35.06
C LYS A 299 28.84 -36.63 -36.48
N PHE A 300 29.87 -35.80 -36.62
CA PHE A 300 30.43 -35.39 -37.91
C PHE A 300 31.14 -36.54 -38.59
N ASN A 301 31.95 -37.31 -37.85
CA ASN A 301 32.62 -38.50 -38.37
C ASN A 301 31.62 -39.59 -38.77
N ALA A 302 30.57 -39.81 -37.97
CA ALA A 302 29.49 -40.72 -38.35
C ALA A 302 28.75 -40.25 -39.62
N PHE A 303 28.60 -38.93 -39.81
CA PHE A 303 27.99 -38.36 -41.01
C PHE A 303 28.87 -38.54 -42.25
N THR A 304 30.17 -38.21 -42.18
CA THR A 304 31.10 -38.36 -43.32
C THR A 304 31.32 -39.81 -43.71
N ALA A 305 31.33 -40.74 -42.74
CA ALA A 305 31.45 -42.17 -43.02
C ALA A 305 30.33 -42.72 -43.94
N ARG A 306 29.12 -42.15 -43.89
CA ARG A 306 27.99 -42.55 -44.77
C ARG A 306 28.20 -42.19 -46.24
N PHE A 307 29.03 -41.18 -46.52
CA PHE A 307 29.36 -40.77 -47.89
C PHE A 307 30.57 -41.53 -48.44
N ILE A 308 31.47 -41.98 -47.57
CA ILE A 308 32.64 -42.78 -47.96
C ILE A 308 32.23 -44.23 -48.31
N GLY A 309 31.14 -44.74 -47.73
CA GLY A 309 30.69 -46.14 -47.87
C GLY A 309 29.76 -46.46 -49.05
N ARG A 310 29.34 -45.50 -49.88
CA ARG A 310 28.56 -45.78 -51.10
C ARG A 310 29.48 -45.71 -52.33
N LYS A 311 30.01 -46.87 -52.72
CA LYS A 311 30.51 -47.12 -54.08
C LYS A 311 29.36 -47.52 -54.98
#